data_AF-A2D8T6-F1
#
_entry.id   AF-A2D8T6-F1
#
_cell.length_a   1.000
_cell.length_b   1.000
_cell.length_c   1.000
_cell.angle_alpha   90.00
_cell.angle_beta   90.00
_cell.angle_gamma   90.00
#
_symmetry.space_group_name_H-M   'P 1'
#
loop_
_entity.id
_entity.type
_entity.pdbx_description
1 polymer ?
#
loop_
_entity_poly.entity_id
_entity_poly.type
_entity_poly.pdbx_seq_one_letter_code
_entity_poly.pdbx_strand_id
1 'polypeptide(L)'
;MLPNLPGYSFRNHHKTDFRKPQTFQITAGLMGQRTQRPEDMEKTITERSINITTTAPPTQPSETFPDYVPAHVAYEHLVLRFYAYFRENISESAEETYRVRYVKIMVYLEDDTVMIEENHVRNSGIAQGVLLRRMPVLNPLYQDKGVTYTNLDFKVGINIEIFGIVYRIYACDQFTEQYFQSEGRDIGEFETPPDDLYTIKRTLTERPIRVSHVQVDKTNLKRFLEFDQKVLRFYTIWDDRKSLFGERRKFVLNYFLVDGRIEIRQVLPQNSGRDPVSNFLRKTLLTNPKTGQPYTDADLMIGETVNAFNRNFFIYDADKFTREWLDNKYGIHDWTPINVEEKAKYSGIKQDVPPYNGWGDEEDSLGYCNSLHPKPPRKDIKKLIEKDGQLLRFAAHFKNPAFQDKNRKFVISYYLADDTVGIFEAPQRNSGFGEGKFLQRTRIKNPETGKYYTAADFALGKEVTINKYTFILEEADEFALNYMEAGAEEFPQSDLFGIVTTIKQTPTVNFNDVKSQFEAKDPELHGYVAEKDAKEILMKLGLQEHQVVTILRRWTDQKLFDYFGFASACA
;
A
#
# COMPACT_ATOMS: atom_id res chain seq x y z
N MET A 1 6.49 -6.11 -76.82
CA MET A 1 6.68 -5.48 -75.49
C MET A 1 7.94 -4.65 -75.57
N LEU A 2 7.86 -3.32 -75.46
CA LEU A 2 9.05 -2.48 -75.38
C LEU A 2 9.65 -2.59 -73.97
N PRO A 3 10.98 -2.74 -73.81
CA PRO A 3 11.62 -2.81 -72.50
C PRO A 3 11.44 -1.49 -71.75
N ASN A 4 11.27 -1.55 -70.42
CA ASN A 4 11.15 -0.36 -69.58
C ASN A 4 12.54 0.27 -69.29
N LEU A 5 13.30 0.51 -70.36
CA LEU A 5 14.61 1.16 -70.35
C LEU A 5 14.44 2.66 -70.66
N PRO A 6 15.34 3.52 -70.15
CA PRO A 6 15.33 4.94 -70.46
C PRO A 6 15.37 5.15 -72.00
N GLY A 7 14.40 5.89 -72.54
CA GLY A 7 14.29 6.16 -73.99
C GLY A 7 13.15 5.43 -74.70
N TYR A 8 12.60 4.35 -74.11
CA TYR A 8 11.43 3.64 -74.64
C TYR A 8 10.10 4.02 -73.94
N SER A 9 10.11 5.10 -73.14
CA SER A 9 8.94 5.69 -72.49
C SER A 9 8.49 6.97 -73.20
N PHE A 10 7.24 7.04 -73.66
CA PHE A 10 6.70 8.24 -74.29
C PHE A 10 6.07 9.19 -73.26
N ARG A 11 6.44 10.47 -73.29
CA ARG A 11 5.85 11.50 -72.40
C ARG A 11 4.49 11.92 -72.95
N ASN A 12 3.43 11.69 -72.18
CA ASN A 12 2.09 12.14 -72.53
C ASN A 12 1.90 13.63 -72.18
N HIS A 13 1.89 14.49 -73.20
CA HIS A 13 1.76 15.95 -73.06
C HIS A 13 0.31 16.42 -72.82
N HIS A 14 -0.68 15.52 -72.90
CA HIS A 14 -2.10 15.85 -72.69
C HIS A 14 -2.57 15.62 -71.25
N LYS A 15 -1.69 15.24 -70.32
CA LYS A 15 -2.05 15.09 -68.89
C LYS A 15 -2.29 16.48 -68.28
N THR A 16 -3.53 16.77 -67.90
CA THR A 16 -3.94 18.06 -67.34
C THR A 16 -4.17 18.03 -65.83
N ASP A 17 -4.39 16.85 -65.23
CA ASP A 17 -4.58 16.69 -63.78
C ASP A 17 -3.31 16.15 -63.11
N PHE A 18 -2.70 16.97 -62.25
CA PHE A 18 -1.50 16.65 -61.46
C PHE A 18 -1.76 16.63 -59.95
N ARG A 19 -3.04 16.65 -59.52
CA ARG A 19 -3.40 16.66 -58.11
C ARG A 19 -2.98 15.33 -57.45
N LYS A 20 -2.28 15.43 -56.31
CA LYS A 20 -1.84 14.26 -55.53
C LYS A 20 -2.96 13.80 -54.58
N PRO A 21 -3.27 12.49 -54.50
CA PRO A 21 -4.19 11.99 -53.48
C PRO A 21 -3.55 12.09 -52.09
N GLN A 22 -4.35 12.45 -51.08
CA GLN A 22 -3.90 12.54 -49.70
C GLN A 22 -3.99 11.17 -49.02
N THR A 23 -3.05 10.29 -49.38
CA THR A 23 -2.99 8.89 -48.93
C THR A 23 -2.47 8.76 -47.50
N PHE A 24 -1.70 9.74 -47.02
CA PHE A 24 -1.16 9.78 -45.66
C PHE A 24 -1.75 10.96 -44.89
N GLN A 25 -2.20 10.71 -43.67
CA GLN A 25 -2.80 11.72 -42.81
C GLN A 25 -2.36 11.53 -41.36
N ILE A 26 -2.05 12.63 -40.68
CA ILE A 26 -1.74 12.63 -39.25
C ILE A 26 -3.06 12.89 -38.50
N THR A 27 -3.46 11.95 -37.66
CA THR A 27 -4.67 12.07 -36.82
C THR A 27 -4.26 11.87 -35.37
N ALA A 28 -4.55 12.84 -34.50
CA ALA A 28 -4.18 12.84 -33.09
C ALA A 28 -2.67 12.57 -32.82
N GLY A 29 -1.78 13.14 -33.64
CA GLY A 29 -0.33 13.02 -33.48
C GLY A 29 0.29 11.72 -34.00
N LEU A 30 -0.51 10.79 -34.52
CA LEU A 30 -0.05 9.54 -35.13
C LEU A 30 -0.20 9.60 -36.65
N MET A 31 0.86 9.22 -37.37
CA MET A 31 0.87 9.15 -38.83
C MET A 31 0.17 7.84 -39.28
N GLY A 32 -0.91 7.96 -40.03
CA GLY A 32 -1.68 6.84 -40.54
C GLY A 32 -1.90 6.91 -42.05
N GLN A 33 -2.12 5.76 -42.67
CA GLN A 33 -2.56 5.68 -44.06
C GLN A 33 -4.10 5.77 -44.11
N ARG A 34 -4.62 6.65 -44.96
CA ARG A 34 -6.07 6.76 -45.21
C ARG A 34 -6.52 5.56 -46.03
N THR A 35 -7.65 4.95 -45.65
CA THR A 35 -8.28 3.86 -46.40
C THR A 35 -8.60 4.33 -47.83
N GLN A 36 -8.13 3.61 -48.84
CA GLN A 36 -8.30 3.98 -50.24
C GLN A 36 -9.79 3.98 -50.62
N ARG A 37 -10.27 5.05 -51.28
CA ARG A 37 -11.64 5.10 -51.79
C ARG A 37 -11.74 4.33 -53.11
N PRO A 38 -12.91 3.79 -53.47
CA PRO A 38 -13.10 3.07 -54.74
C PRO A 38 -12.67 3.88 -55.97
N GLU A 39 -12.91 5.19 -55.97
CA GLU A 39 -12.49 6.13 -57.03
C GLU A 39 -10.97 6.20 -57.24
N ASP A 40 -10.18 6.02 -56.17
CA ASP A 40 -8.71 6.03 -56.23
C ASP A 40 -8.19 4.71 -56.83
N MET A 41 -8.92 3.61 -56.64
CA MET A 41 -8.60 2.29 -57.23
C MET A 41 -8.89 2.26 -58.73
N GLU A 42 -10.05 2.77 -59.16
CA GLU A 42 -10.44 2.81 -60.58
C GLU A 42 -9.47 3.62 -61.45
N LYS A 43 -8.97 4.76 -60.93
CA LYS A 43 -7.93 5.56 -61.59
C LYS A 43 -6.61 4.80 -61.74
N THR A 44 -6.22 4.04 -60.71
CA THR A 44 -4.97 3.26 -60.74
C THR A 44 -5.05 2.08 -61.72
N ILE A 45 -6.24 1.48 -61.87
CA ILE A 45 -6.49 0.38 -62.83
C ILE A 45 -6.47 0.90 -64.26
N THR A 46 -7.13 2.04 -64.52
CA THR A 46 -7.18 2.65 -65.85
C THR A 46 -5.81 3.14 -66.33
N GLU A 47 -5.00 3.76 -65.47
CA GLU A 47 -3.62 4.14 -65.81
C GLU A 47 -2.71 2.93 -66.12
N ARG A 48 -2.98 1.76 -65.51
CA ARG A 48 -2.22 0.52 -65.77
C ARG A 48 -2.67 -0.25 -67.01
N SER A 49 -3.90 -0.03 -67.48
CA SER A 49 -4.46 -0.76 -68.63
C SER A 49 -4.09 -0.19 -70.01
N ILE A 50 -3.45 0.98 -70.08
CA ILE A 50 -3.04 1.59 -71.36
C ILE A 50 -1.68 1.00 -71.79
N ASN A 51 -1.69 -0.27 -72.19
CA ASN A 51 -0.59 -0.87 -72.95
C ASN A 51 -0.99 -0.92 -74.43
N ILE A 52 -0.26 -0.17 -75.24
CA ILE A 52 -0.39 -0.08 -76.69
C ILE A 52 -0.21 -1.48 -77.29
N THR A 53 -1.25 -1.99 -77.96
CA THR A 53 -1.21 -3.27 -78.67
C THR A 53 -0.70 -3.03 -80.09
N THR A 54 0.54 -3.44 -80.38
CA THR A 54 1.05 -3.48 -81.76
C THR A 54 1.36 -4.93 -82.12
N THR A 55 0.64 -5.46 -83.09
CA THR A 55 0.82 -6.81 -83.65
C THR A 55 2.06 -6.83 -84.54
N ALA A 56 3.02 -7.72 -84.28
CA ALA A 56 4.15 -7.96 -85.16
C ALA A 56 3.75 -8.94 -86.30
N PRO A 57 4.25 -8.76 -87.53
CA PRO A 57 3.93 -9.65 -88.65
C PRO A 57 4.69 -10.99 -88.54
N PRO A 58 4.20 -12.07 -89.19
CA PRO A 58 4.78 -13.39 -89.07
C PRO A 58 6.01 -13.55 -89.98
N THR A 59 7.13 -13.99 -89.41
CA THR A 59 8.33 -14.36 -90.17
C THR A 59 8.28 -15.86 -90.48
N GLN A 60 8.32 -16.22 -91.76
CA GLN A 60 8.51 -17.61 -92.20
C GLN A 60 9.98 -18.03 -92.04
N PRO A 61 10.27 -19.31 -91.76
CA PRO A 61 11.64 -19.81 -91.66
C PRO A 61 12.22 -20.07 -93.06
N SER A 62 13.43 -19.58 -93.32
CA SER A 62 14.24 -19.97 -94.47
C SER A 62 15.40 -20.86 -94.03
N GLU A 63 15.61 -21.95 -94.76
CA GLU A 63 16.64 -22.95 -94.54
C GLU A 63 18.04 -22.52 -95.04
N THR A 64 19.05 -23.00 -94.31
CA THR A 64 20.42 -23.41 -94.71
C THR A 64 21.45 -22.38 -95.17
N PHE A 65 22.39 -22.06 -94.26
CA PHE A 65 23.85 -22.36 -94.30
C PHE A 65 24.30 -22.62 -92.84
N PRO A 66 25.43 -23.29 -92.52
CA PRO A 66 25.94 -23.23 -91.15
C PRO A 66 26.31 -21.78 -90.87
N ASP A 67 25.42 -21.07 -90.18
CA ASP A 67 25.62 -19.69 -89.82
C ASP A 67 26.94 -19.61 -89.04
N TYR A 68 27.86 -18.77 -89.51
CA TYR A 68 28.96 -18.31 -88.69
C TYR A 68 28.32 -17.65 -87.46
N VAL A 69 28.31 -18.37 -86.34
CA VAL A 69 27.85 -17.84 -85.06
C VAL A 69 29.03 -17.04 -84.48
N PRO A 70 28.91 -15.71 -84.32
CA PRO A 70 29.96 -14.93 -83.70
C PRO A 70 30.29 -15.46 -82.30
N ALA A 71 31.56 -15.37 -81.87
CA ALA A 71 32.00 -15.89 -80.57
C ALA A 71 31.15 -15.39 -79.38
N HIS A 72 30.69 -14.13 -79.42
CA HIS A 72 29.83 -13.58 -78.37
C HIS A 72 28.44 -14.21 -78.29
N VAL A 73 27.94 -14.79 -79.39
CA VAL A 73 26.67 -15.53 -79.42
C VAL A 73 26.91 -17.02 -79.12
N ALA A 74 28.00 -17.59 -79.63
CA ALA A 74 28.33 -19.00 -79.43
C ALA A 74 28.70 -19.33 -77.98
N TYR A 75 29.39 -18.41 -77.31
CA TYR A 75 29.89 -18.58 -75.94
C TYR A 75 29.16 -17.70 -74.93
N GLU A 76 27.94 -17.24 -75.25
CA GLU A 76 27.13 -16.43 -74.35
C GLU A 76 26.95 -17.16 -73.00
N HIS A 77 27.32 -16.48 -71.91
CA HIS A 77 27.30 -17.00 -70.53
C HIS A 77 28.23 -18.18 -70.21
N LEU A 78 29.08 -18.63 -71.15
CA LEU A 78 30.08 -19.66 -70.86
C LEU A 78 31.33 -19.03 -70.23
N VAL A 79 31.66 -19.46 -69.01
CA VAL A 79 32.74 -18.91 -68.20
C VAL A 79 33.62 -20.03 -67.69
N LEU A 80 34.92 -19.93 -67.96
CA LEU A 80 35.91 -20.82 -67.36
C LEU A 80 36.25 -20.31 -65.95
N ARG A 81 36.05 -21.16 -64.94
CA ARG A 81 36.35 -20.85 -63.54
C ARG A 81 37.53 -21.67 -63.03
N PHE A 82 38.59 -20.97 -62.63
CA PHE A 82 39.78 -21.53 -62.01
C PHE A 82 39.86 -21.13 -60.54
N TYR A 83 40.36 -22.04 -59.71
CA TYR A 83 40.68 -21.79 -58.31
C TYR A 83 42.18 -21.54 -58.19
N ALA A 84 42.53 -20.39 -57.63
CA ALA A 84 43.91 -19.96 -57.48
C ALA A 84 44.18 -19.41 -56.08
N TYR A 85 45.45 -19.30 -55.73
CA TYR A 85 45.87 -18.58 -54.54
C TYR A 85 47.07 -17.68 -54.85
N PHE A 86 47.26 -16.63 -54.06
CA PHE A 86 48.49 -15.85 -54.03
C PHE A 86 48.95 -15.65 -52.59
N ARG A 87 50.24 -15.41 -52.41
CA ARG A 87 50.84 -15.15 -51.09
C ARG A 87 51.03 -13.66 -50.91
N GLU A 88 50.53 -13.14 -49.79
CA GLU A 88 50.67 -11.73 -49.40
C GLU A 88 51.61 -11.67 -48.18
N ASN A 89 52.74 -10.96 -48.32
CA ASN A 89 53.73 -10.82 -47.26
C ASN A 89 53.28 -9.76 -46.24
N ILE A 90 53.49 -10.01 -44.95
CA ILE A 90 53.02 -9.14 -43.86
C ILE A 90 54.17 -8.89 -42.90
N SER A 91 54.53 -7.63 -42.71
CA SER A 91 55.63 -7.23 -41.83
C SER A 91 55.18 -6.85 -40.41
N GLU A 92 53.91 -6.51 -40.22
CA GLU A 92 53.43 -5.83 -38.99
C GLU A 92 52.56 -6.72 -38.07
N SER A 93 52.56 -8.04 -38.27
CA SER A 93 51.82 -8.99 -37.42
C SER A 93 52.76 -9.81 -36.55
N ALA A 94 52.41 -9.97 -35.27
CA ALA A 94 53.12 -10.89 -34.37
C ALA A 94 52.74 -12.36 -34.62
N GLU A 95 51.63 -12.62 -35.34
CA GLU A 95 51.04 -13.95 -35.48
C GLU A 95 51.40 -14.66 -36.80
N GLU A 96 51.75 -13.91 -37.85
CA GLU A 96 52.00 -14.39 -39.22
C GLU A 96 53.06 -13.55 -39.96
N THR A 97 53.82 -14.16 -40.85
CA THR A 97 54.81 -13.50 -41.74
C THR A 97 54.32 -13.35 -43.18
N TYR A 98 53.40 -14.22 -43.60
CA TYR A 98 52.69 -14.15 -44.87
C TYR A 98 51.32 -14.81 -44.69
N ARG A 99 50.33 -14.40 -45.49
CA ARG A 99 49.02 -15.05 -45.59
C ARG A 99 48.77 -15.59 -46.98
N VAL A 100 47.96 -16.63 -47.07
CA VAL A 100 47.52 -17.21 -48.35
C VAL A 100 46.09 -16.76 -48.62
N ARG A 101 45.87 -16.06 -49.74
CA ARG A 101 44.53 -15.61 -50.15
C ARG A 101 44.00 -16.44 -51.30
N TYR A 102 42.81 -16.99 -51.10
CA TYR A 102 42.15 -17.91 -52.02
C TYR A 102 41.18 -17.18 -52.94
N VAL A 103 41.43 -17.24 -54.24
CA VAL A 103 40.67 -16.50 -55.25
C VAL A 103 40.10 -17.44 -56.32
N LYS A 104 39.05 -16.97 -56.98
CA LYS A 104 38.46 -17.55 -58.17
C LYS A 104 38.78 -16.65 -59.34
N ILE A 105 39.41 -17.20 -60.37
CA ILE A 105 39.67 -16.51 -61.64
C ILE A 105 38.61 -16.99 -62.63
N MET A 106 37.82 -16.06 -63.15
CA MET A 106 36.75 -16.29 -64.11
C MET A 106 37.17 -15.71 -65.46
N VAL A 107 37.31 -16.56 -66.48
CA VAL A 107 37.68 -16.19 -67.85
C VAL A 107 36.44 -16.37 -68.72
N TYR A 108 35.96 -15.29 -69.33
CA TYR A 108 34.75 -15.29 -70.13
C TYR A 108 35.08 -15.66 -71.58
N LEU A 109 34.46 -16.72 -72.10
CA LEU A 109 34.76 -17.24 -73.45
C LEU A 109 34.22 -16.35 -74.58
N GLU A 110 33.25 -15.49 -74.28
CA GLU A 110 32.64 -14.54 -75.22
C GLU A 110 33.65 -13.50 -75.74
N ASP A 111 34.53 -12.99 -74.87
CA ASP A 111 35.39 -11.83 -75.14
C ASP A 111 36.80 -11.91 -74.53
N ASP A 112 37.21 -13.09 -74.04
CA ASP A 112 38.51 -13.34 -73.39
C ASP A 112 38.80 -12.41 -72.19
N THR A 113 37.75 -11.86 -71.55
CA THR A 113 37.91 -11.01 -70.37
C THR A 113 38.09 -11.83 -69.10
N VAL A 114 38.76 -11.25 -68.11
CA VAL A 114 39.09 -11.92 -66.84
C VAL A 114 38.49 -11.14 -65.68
N MET A 115 37.95 -11.86 -64.69
CA MET A 115 37.47 -11.34 -63.42
C MET A 115 38.07 -12.17 -62.29
N ILE A 116 38.50 -11.54 -61.21
CA ILE A 116 39.08 -12.22 -60.04
C ILE A 116 38.27 -11.85 -58.80
N GLU A 117 37.81 -12.88 -58.07
CA GLU A 117 37.00 -12.71 -56.87
C GLU A 117 37.51 -13.60 -55.74
N GLU A 118 37.60 -13.03 -54.53
CA GLU A 118 37.87 -13.75 -53.29
C GLU A 118 36.57 -14.13 -52.58
N ASN A 119 36.50 -15.36 -52.06
CA ASN A 119 35.35 -15.79 -51.27
C ASN A 119 35.24 -15.00 -49.96
N HIS A 120 34.01 -14.63 -49.59
CA HIS A 120 33.76 -13.99 -48.30
C HIS A 120 33.88 -15.00 -47.15
N VAL A 121 34.88 -14.81 -46.28
CA VAL A 121 35.13 -15.62 -45.09
C VAL A 121 34.73 -14.81 -43.87
N ARG A 122 33.79 -15.34 -43.08
CA ARG A 122 33.32 -14.68 -41.86
C ARG A 122 34.50 -14.38 -40.95
N ASN A 123 34.46 -13.20 -40.34
CA ASN A 123 35.50 -12.72 -39.45
C ASN A 123 36.89 -12.63 -40.12
N SER A 124 37.09 -12.64 -41.43
CA SER A 124 38.45 -12.59 -42.00
C SER A 124 39.21 -11.30 -41.64
N GLY A 125 38.51 -10.18 -41.44
CA GLY A 125 39.10 -8.91 -41.02
C GLY A 125 39.77 -8.12 -42.15
N ILE A 126 39.76 -8.64 -43.39
CA ILE A 126 40.19 -7.93 -44.60
C ILE A 126 39.00 -7.60 -45.49
N ALA A 127 39.15 -6.63 -46.39
CA ALA A 127 38.19 -6.38 -47.46
C ALA A 127 38.23 -7.54 -48.46
N GLN A 128 37.10 -8.24 -48.59
CA GLN A 128 36.93 -9.42 -49.45
C GLN A 128 35.90 -9.15 -50.55
N GLY A 129 35.91 -9.98 -51.60
CA GLY A 129 35.01 -9.88 -52.75
C GLY A 129 35.79 -9.71 -54.04
N VAL A 130 35.27 -8.88 -54.96
CA VAL A 130 35.88 -8.69 -56.29
C VAL A 130 37.22 -7.96 -56.19
N LEU A 131 38.32 -8.66 -56.50
CA LEU A 131 39.68 -8.12 -56.57
C LEU A 131 39.97 -7.47 -57.92
N LEU A 132 39.49 -8.08 -59.00
CA LEU A 132 39.57 -7.55 -60.35
C LEU A 132 38.21 -7.65 -61.02
N ARG A 133 37.67 -6.52 -61.47
CA ARG A 133 36.42 -6.47 -62.26
C ARG A 133 36.66 -7.01 -63.67
N ARG A 134 35.63 -7.59 -64.29
CA ARG A 134 35.67 -8.13 -65.66
C ARG A 134 36.27 -7.12 -66.63
N MET A 135 37.46 -7.42 -67.15
CA MET A 135 38.16 -6.60 -68.14
C MET A 135 39.18 -7.44 -68.92
N PRO A 136 39.60 -7.01 -70.12
CA PRO A 136 40.74 -7.63 -70.80
C PRO A 136 42.02 -7.34 -70.01
N VAL A 137 42.81 -8.38 -69.75
CA VAL A 137 44.04 -8.29 -68.94
C VAL A 137 45.25 -8.44 -69.85
N LEU A 138 46.20 -7.52 -69.78
CA LEU A 138 47.44 -7.57 -70.56
C LEU A 138 48.38 -8.65 -70.02
N ASN A 139 48.98 -9.42 -70.93
CA ASN A 139 50.00 -10.39 -70.59
C ASN A 139 51.36 -9.68 -70.36
N PRO A 140 51.95 -9.73 -69.15
CA PRO A 140 53.18 -9.02 -68.82
C PRO A 140 54.38 -9.46 -69.66
N LEU A 141 54.40 -10.70 -70.18
CA LEU A 141 55.48 -11.19 -71.05
C LEU A 141 55.51 -10.49 -72.42
N TYR A 142 54.38 -9.89 -72.83
CA TYR A 142 54.21 -9.23 -74.13
C TYR A 142 53.65 -7.82 -73.98
N GLN A 143 53.96 -7.16 -72.87
CA GLN A 143 53.42 -5.84 -72.53
C GLN A 143 53.69 -4.79 -73.62
N ASP A 144 54.86 -4.84 -74.26
CA ASP A 144 55.26 -3.95 -75.38
C ASP A 144 54.42 -4.14 -76.65
N LYS A 145 53.73 -5.28 -76.79
CA LYS A 145 52.90 -5.63 -77.95
C LYS A 145 51.39 -5.49 -77.69
N GLY A 146 50.99 -5.11 -76.48
CA GLY A 146 49.58 -4.93 -76.12
C GLY A 146 48.73 -6.21 -76.17
N VAL A 147 49.36 -7.39 -76.07
CA VAL A 147 48.67 -8.68 -76.14
C VAL A 147 47.96 -8.96 -74.82
N THR A 148 46.67 -9.31 -74.89
CA THR A 148 45.87 -9.71 -73.72
C THR A 148 45.96 -11.21 -73.48
N TYR A 149 45.73 -11.62 -72.24
CA TYR A 149 45.47 -13.01 -71.92
C TYR A 149 44.22 -13.49 -72.68
N THR A 150 44.30 -14.72 -73.16
CA THR A 150 43.21 -15.45 -73.81
C THR A 150 42.89 -16.70 -73.02
N ASN A 151 41.76 -17.34 -73.30
CA ASN A 151 41.41 -18.63 -72.68
C ASN A 151 42.50 -19.73 -72.81
N LEU A 152 43.40 -19.62 -73.79
CA LEU A 152 44.50 -20.54 -74.06
C LEU A 152 45.64 -20.42 -73.04
N ASP A 153 45.77 -19.27 -72.38
CA ASP A 153 46.87 -18.98 -71.48
C ASP A 153 46.64 -19.51 -70.05
N PHE A 154 45.44 -20.02 -69.77
CA PHE A 154 45.04 -20.54 -68.46
C PHE A 154 45.10 -22.07 -68.44
N LYS A 155 45.82 -22.64 -67.47
CA LYS A 155 45.76 -24.07 -67.14
C LYS A 155 45.99 -24.29 -65.65
N VAL A 156 45.75 -25.49 -65.15
CA VAL A 156 46.08 -25.85 -63.76
C VAL A 156 47.59 -26.10 -63.64
N GLY A 157 48.20 -25.65 -62.53
CA GLY A 157 49.62 -25.82 -62.25
C GLY A 157 50.54 -24.73 -62.81
N ILE A 158 50.01 -23.66 -63.40
CA ILE A 158 50.81 -22.50 -63.84
C ILE A 158 50.70 -21.31 -62.88
N ASN A 159 51.71 -20.44 -62.97
CA ASN A 159 51.73 -19.15 -62.32
C ASN A 159 51.32 -18.09 -63.36
N ILE A 160 50.26 -17.35 -63.07
CA ILE A 160 49.79 -16.25 -63.92
C ILE A 160 50.00 -14.95 -63.17
N GLU A 161 50.68 -14.00 -63.81
CA GLU A 161 50.90 -12.67 -63.26
C GLU A 161 49.89 -11.69 -63.82
N ILE A 162 49.08 -11.09 -62.95
CA ILE A 162 48.06 -10.11 -63.30
C ILE A 162 48.24 -8.89 -62.41
N PHE A 163 48.50 -7.72 -63.00
CA PHE A 163 48.76 -6.45 -62.30
C PHE A 163 49.83 -6.56 -61.19
N GLY A 164 50.91 -7.30 -61.44
CA GLY A 164 52.02 -7.48 -60.51
C GLY A 164 51.76 -8.48 -59.37
N ILE A 165 50.61 -9.16 -59.36
CA ILE A 165 50.31 -10.24 -58.42
C ILE A 165 50.40 -11.58 -59.17
N VAL A 166 51.20 -12.50 -58.62
CA VAL A 166 51.37 -13.85 -59.18
C VAL A 166 50.37 -14.81 -58.51
N TYR A 167 49.43 -15.31 -59.30
CA TYR A 167 48.42 -16.29 -58.90
C TYR A 167 48.86 -17.70 -59.31
N ARG A 168 48.85 -18.64 -58.36
CA ARG A 168 49.03 -20.07 -58.64
C ARG A 168 47.65 -20.70 -58.84
N ILE A 169 47.38 -21.21 -60.04
CA ILE A 169 46.15 -21.98 -60.29
C ILE A 169 46.38 -23.42 -59.83
N TYR A 170 45.55 -23.88 -58.89
CA TYR A 170 45.68 -25.21 -58.29
C TYR A 170 44.53 -26.15 -58.65
N ALA A 171 43.36 -25.59 -59.00
CA ALA A 171 42.21 -26.38 -59.43
C ALA A 171 41.33 -25.59 -60.41
N CYS A 172 40.35 -26.26 -60.99
CA CYS A 172 39.33 -25.67 -61.84
C CYS A 172 37.96 -26.28 -61.52
N ASP A 173 36.91 -25.67 -62.06
CA ASP A 173 35.53 -26.12 -61.91
C ASP A 173 35.20 -27.33 -62.80
N GLN A 174 34.09 -28.01 -62.50
CA GLN A 174 33.67 -29.18 -63.28
C GLN A 174 33.37 -28.82 -64.75
N PHE A 175 32.78 -27.64 -65.00
CA PHE A 175 32.50 -27.17 -66.35
C PHE A 175 33.81 -26.91 -67.14
N THR A 176 34.79 -26.26 -66.51
CA THR A 176 36.11 -26.05 -67.14
C THR A 176 36.79 -27.35 -67.47
N GLU A 177 36.68 -28.34 -66.60
CA GLU A 177 37.27 -29.65 -66.84
C GLU A 177 36.69 -30.32 -68.09
N GLN A 178 35.36 -30.31 -68.20
CA GLN A 178 34.66 -30.83 -69.38
C GLN A 178 34.99 -30.05 -70.65
N TYR A 179 35.12 -28.73 -70.56
CA TYR A 179 35.47 -27.87 -71.69
C TYR A 179 36.88 -28.18 -72.22
N PHE A 180 37.87 -28.33 -71.34
CA PHE A 180 39.24 -28.71 -71.73
C PHE A 180 39.26 -30.11 -72.36
N GLN A 181 38.50 -31.06 -71.81
CA GLN A 181 38.36 -32.40 -72.38
C GLN A 181 37.70 -32.38 -73.76
N SER A 182 36.64 -31.59 -73.97
CA SER A 182 35.95 -31.49 -75.27
C SER A 182 36.80 -30.84 -76.35
N GLU A 183 37.65 -29.88 -75.98
CA GLU A 183 38.59 -29.21 -76.88
C GLU A 183 39.89 -30.02 -77.09
N GLY A 184 40.05 -31.16 -76.41
CA GLY A 184 41.27 -31.97 -76.46
C GLY A 184 42.51 -31.27 -75.88
N ARG A 185 42.32 -30.34 -74.94
CA ARG A 185 43.38 -29.54 -74.31
C ARG A 185 43.85 -30.15 -72.99
N ASP A 186 45.14 -30.02 -72.72
CA ASP A 186 45.73 -30.42 -71.44
C ASP A 186 45.31 -29.45 -70.33
N ILE A 187 44.67 -29.97 -69.30
CA ILE A 187 44.18 -29.20 -68.16
C ILE A 187 45.24 -28.99 -67.08
N GLY A 188 46.28 -29.83 -67.04
CA GLY A 188 47.27 -29.88 -65.97
C GLY A 188 46.86 -30.75 -64.77
N GLU A 189 47.81 -30.99 -63.86
CA GLU A 189 47.58 -31.79 -62.65
C GLU A 189 47.01 -30.91 -61.52
N PHE A 190 45.97 -31.40 -60.84
CA PHE A 190 45.38 -30.71 -59.68
C PHE A 190 46.34 -30.70 -58.50
N GLU A 191 46.53 -29.52 -57.91
CA GLU A 191 47.43 -29.30 -56.77
C GLU A 191 46.63 -29.06 -55.49
N THR A 192 47.16 -29.51 -54.36
CA THR A 192 46.63 -29.13 -53.04
C THR A 192 47.18 -27.75 -52.67
N PRO A 193 46.33 -26.73 -52.46
CA PRO A 193 46.80 -25.42 -52.08
C PRO A 193 47.37 -25.43 -50.65
N PRO A 194 48.30 -24.52 -50.32
CA PRO A 194 48.91 -24.46 -49.00
C PRO A 194 47.94 -23.91 -47.96
N ASP A 195 47.88 -24.56 -46.80
CA ASP A 195 47.09 -24.12 -45.66
C ASP A 195 47.43 -22.69 -45.21
N ASP A 196 46.41 -21.86 -44.97
CA ASP A 196 46.57 -20.53 -44.41
C ASP A 196 46.62 -20.59 -42.88
N LEU A 197 47.82 -20.43 -42.31
CA LEU A 197 48.08 -20.50 -40.87
C LEU A 197 47.18 -19.54 -40.06
N TYR A 198 46.88 -18.37 -40.61
CA TYR A 198 46.03 -17.37 -39.98
C TYR A 198 44.58 -17.84 -39.87
N THR A 199 43.99 -18.32 -40.97
CA THR A 199 42.64 -18.88 -40.99
C THR A 199 42.50 -20.08 -40.05
N ILE A 200 43.51 -20.95 -39.97
CA ILE A 200 43.50 -22.10 -39.05
C ILE A 200 43.52 -21.67 -37.57
N LYS A 201 44.38 -20.74 -37.18
CA LYS A 201 44.43 -20.24 -35.79
C LYS A 201 43.10 -19.59 -35.38
N ARG A 202 42.45 -18.88 -36.30
CA ARG A 202 41.18 -18.21 -36.04
C ARG A 202 40.03 -19.20 -35.90
N THR A 203 39.92 -20.17 -36.78
CA THR A 203 38.88 -21.22 -36.68
C THR A 203 38.98 -22.03 -35.39
N LEU A 204 40.19 -22.31 -34.90
CA LEU A 204 40.40 -22.98 -33.60
C LEU A 204 39.98 -22.13 -32.39
N THR A 205 39.99 -20.80 -32.50
CA THR A 205 39.58 -19.87 -31.44
C THR A 205 38.13 -19.40 -31.56
N GLU A 206 37.47 -19.69 -32.69
CA GLU A 206 36.06 -19.39 -32.86
C GLU A 206 35.20 -20.22 -31.90
N ARG A 207 34.46 -19.52 -31.04
CA ARG A 207 33.47 -20.17 -30.18
C ARG A 207 32.29 -20.63 -31.06
N PRO A 208 31.81 -21.88 -30.93
CA PRO A 208 30.62 -22.31 -31.64
C PRO A 208 29.46 -21.37 -31.31
N ILE A 209 28.62 -21.09 -32.30
CA ILE A 209 27.39 -20.32 -32.12
C ILE A 209 26.63 -20.97 -30.97
N ARG A 210 26.41 -20.24 -29.88
CA ARG A 210 25.50 -20.68 -28.82
C ARG A 210 24.08 -20.66 -29.39
N VAL A 211 23.69 -21.76 -30.02
CA VAL A 211 22.28 -22.02 -30.29
C VAL A 211 21.67 -22.30 -28.92
N SER A 212 20.94 -21.33 -28.36
CA SER A 212 20.20 -21.56 -27.12
C SER A 212 19.11 -22.59 -27.42
N HIS A 213 19.40 -23.86 -27.12
CA HIS A 213 18.35 -24.86 -27.00
C HIS A 213 17.46 -24.42 -25.84
N VAL A 214 16.32 -23.80 -26.15
CA VAL A 214 15.27 -23.58 -25.16
C VAL A 214 14.75 -24.97 -24.82
N GLN A 215 15.23 -25.56 -23.73
CA GLN A 215 14.62 -26.75 -23.18
C GLN A 215 13.19 -26.38 -22.79
N VAL A 216 12.23 -26.87 -23.58
CA VAL A 216 10.79 -26.75 -23.35
C VAL A 216 10.37 -27.74 -22.27
N ASP A 217 11.10 -27.79 -21.16
CA ASP A 217 10.60 -28.48 -19.97
C ASP A 217 9.41 -27.65 -19.46
N LYS A 218 8.22 -28.11 -19.86
CA LYS A 218 6.88 -27.51 -19.71
C LYS A 218 6.49 -27.18 -18.27
N THR A 219 7.35 -27.44 -17.29
CA THR A 219 7.09 -27.18 -15.86
C THR A 219 7.18 -25.70 -15.53
N ASN A 220 8.17 -24.98 -16.06
CA ASN A 220 8.35 -23.56 -15.76
C ASN A 220 7.35 -22.67 -16.50
N LEU A 221 7.03 -22.95 -17.77
CA LEU A 221 6.03 -22.15 -18.51
C LEU A 221 4.62 -22.38 -17.97
N LYS A 222 4.26 -23.63 -17.63
CA LYS A 222 2.94 -23.92 -17.03
C LYS A 222 2.79 -23.23 -15.68
N ARG A 223 3.79 -23.32 -14.80
CA ARG A 223 3.79 -22.61 -13.50
C ARG A 223 3.73 -21.10 -13.68
N PHE A 224 4.47 -20.56 -14.65
CA PHE A 224 4.37 -19.14 -15.00
C PHE A 224 2.94 -18.78 -15.38
N LEU A 225 2.32 -19.47 -16.34
CA LEU A 225 0.95 -19.14 -16.78
C LEU A 225 -0.11 -19.30 -15.68
N GLU A 226 0.03 -20.28 -14.78
CA GLU A 226 -0.94 -20.54 -13.71
C GLU A 226 -0.80 -19.59 -12.52
N PHE A 227 0.44 -19.20 -12.19
CA PHE A 227 0.78 -18.46 -10.98
C PHE A 227 1.31 -17.04 -11.24
N ASP A 228 1.34 -16.58 -12.48
CA ASP A 228 1.75 -15.20 -12.81
C ASP A 228 0.93 -14.20 -11.99
N GLN A 229 1.61 -13.17 -11.50
CA GLN A 229 1.07 -12.13 -10.61
C GLN A 229 0.51 -12.62 -9.26
N LYS A 230 0.56 -13.92 -8.94
CA LYS A 230 0.15 -14.44 -7.63
C LYS A 230 1.33 -14.49 -6.68
N VAL A 231 1.30 -13.63 -5.67
CA VAL A 231 2.36 -13.49 -4.66
C VAL A 231 1.78 -13.63 -3.28
N LEU A 232 2.38 -14.48 -2.46
CA LEU A 232 2.00 -14.59 -1.07
C LEU A 232 2.75 -13.54 -0.25
N ARG A 233 2.03 -12.57 0.32
CA ARG A 233 2.57 -11.53 1.20
C ARG A 233 2.33 -11.84 2.68
N PHE A 234 3.40 -11.81 3.46
CA PHE A 234 3.41 -11.98 4.91
C PHE A 234 4.04 -10.78 5.60
N TYR A 235 3.55 -10.45 6.78
CA TYR A 235 4.14 -9.43 7.64
C TYR A 235 5.02 -10.09 8.67
N THR A 236 6.28 -9.67 8.70
CA THR A 236 7.31 -10.28 9.53
C THR A 236 8.00 -9.28 10.42
N ILE A 237 8.57 -9.79 11.51
CA ILE A 237 9.44 -9.04 12.38
C ILE A 237 10.78 -9.74 12.50
N TRP A 238 11.85 -8.95 12.50
CA TRP A 238 13.17 -9.43 12.84
C TRP A 238 13.60 -8.78 14.16
N ASP A 239 13.80 -9.61 15.18
CA ASP A 239 14.25 -9.18 16.50
C ASP A 239 15.77 -9.37 16.63
N ASP A 240 16.51 -8.28 16.49
CA ASP A 240 17.97 -8.26 16.63
C ASP A 240 18.42 -7.67 17.98
N ARG A 241 17.51 -7.42 18.93
CA ARG A 241 17.79 -6.69 20.19
C ARG A 241 18.86 -7.32 21.09
N LYS A 242 19.24 -8.58 20.84
CA LYS A 242 20.35 -9.25 21.54
C LYS A 242 21.72 -8.68 21.13
N SER A 243 21.81 -8.05 19.97
CA SER A 243 23.01 -7.37 19.48
C SER A 243 23.18 -6.00 20.15
N LEU A 244 24.42 -5.55 20.31
CA LEU A 244 24.77 -4.31 21.03
C LEU A 244 24.04 -3.05 20.51
N PHE A 245 23.82 -2.99 19.20
CA PHE A 245 23.07 -1.92 18.53
C PHE A 245 21.85 -2.47 17.78
N GLY A 246 21.36 -3.61 18.24
CA GLY A 246 20.28 -4.34 17.64
C GLY A 246 18.93 -3.69 17.92
N GLU A 247 18.07 -3.71 16.91
CA GLU A 247 16.71 -3.20 17.01
C GLU A 247 15.73 -4.22 16.43
N ARG A 248 14.49 -4.16 16.93
CA ARG A 248 13.42 -4.98 16.41
C ARG A 248 12.73 -4.25 15.26
N ARG A 249 12.67 -4.86 14.09
CA ARG A 249 12.25 -4.21 12.83
C ARG A 249 11.15 -4.98 12.12
N LYS A 250 10.19 -4.25 11.54
CA LYS A 250 9.10 -4.80 10.72
C LYS A 250 9.54 -4.91 9.25
N PHE A 251 9.20 -6.03 8.63
CA PHE A 251 9.48 -6.33 7.22
C PHE A 251 8.25 -6.93 6.55
N VAL A 252 8.24 -6.93 5.23
CA VAL A 252 7.24 -7.62 4.41
C VAL A 252 7.96 -8.71 3.64
N LEU A 253 7.49 -9.94 3.77
CA LEU A 253 8.02 -11.11 3.07
C LEU A 253 7.07 -11.46 1.93
N ASN A 254 7.59 -11.48 0.70
CA ASN A 254 6.87 -11.86 -0.50
C ASN A 254 7.38 -13.22 -0.99
N TYR A 255 6.50 -14.21 -1.11
CA TYR A 255 6.77 -15.51 -1.70
C TYR A 255 6.11 -15.61 -3.08
N PHE A 256 6.92 -15.82 -4.12
CA PHE A 256 6.46 -15.89 -5.50
C PHE A 256 6.10 -17.32 -5.88
N LEU A 257 4.82 -17.58 -6.12
CA LEU A 257 4.31 -18.92 -6.45
C LEU A 257 4.88 -19.48 -7.77
N VAL A 258 5.25 -18.61 -8.71
CA VAL A 258 5.83 -18.98 -10.01
C VAL A 258 7.15 -19.74 -9.86
N ASP A 259 8.06 -19.21 -9.04
CA ASP A 259 9.45 -19.67 -8.96
C ASP A 259 9.83 -20.23 -7.58
N GLY A 260 8.94 -20.16 -6.58
CA GLY A 260 9.21 -20.52 -5.20
C GLY A 260 10.24 -19.63 -4.49
N ARG A 261 10.52 -18.43 -5.02
CA ARG A 261 11.53 -17.50 -4.48
C ARG A 261 10.91 -16.54 -3.47
N ILE A 262 11.74 -16.09 -2.53
CA ILE A 262 11.37 -15.13 -1.48
C ILE A 262 12.07 -13.79 -1.71
N GLU A 263 11.33 -12.70 -1.56
CA GLU A 263 11.83 -11.32 -1.48
C GLU A 263 11.46 -10.76 -0.11
N ILE A 264 12.36 -10.02 0.52
CA ILE A 264 12.10 -9.35 1.80
C ILE A 264 12.24 -7.85 1.59
N ARG A 265 11.16 -7.13 1.90
CA ARG A 265 11.09 -5.67 1.81
C ARG A 265 11.13 -5.03 3.18
N GLN A 266 11.89 -3.96 3.26
CA GLN A 266 11.99 -3.14 4.46
C GLN A 266 10.82 -2.17 4.53
N VAL A 267 10.21 -2.09 5.72
CA VAL A 267 9.20 -1.07 6.03
C VAL A 267 9.79 -0.16 7.09
N LEU A 268 10.02 1.10 6.74
CA LEU A 268 10.56 2.10 7.65
C LEU A 268 9.43 2.96 8.22
N PRO A 269 9.43 3.25 9.53
CA PRO A 269 8.54 4.26 10.10
C PRO A 269 8.96 5.65 9.65
N GLN A 270 8.03 6.60 9.75
CA GLN A 270 8.32 8.01 9.51
C GLN A 270 9.41 8.50 10.47
N ASN A 271 10.30 9.38 9.99
CA ASN A 271 11.47 9.88 10.74
C ASN A 271 12.45 8.79 11.20
N SER A 272 12.51 7.66 10.49
CA SER A 272 13.56 6.66 10.68
C SER A 272 14.93 7.21 10.27
N GLY A 273 15.97 6.95 11.08
CA GLY A 273 17.36 7.33 10.79
C GLY A 273 18.08 6.39 9.81
N ARG A 274 17.37 5.47 9.16
CA ARG A 274 17.92 4.52 8.16
C ARG A 274 17.71 5.05 6.75
N ASP A 275 18.63 4.70 5.85
CA ASP A 275 18.50 4.95 4.41
C ASP A 275 17.23 4.27 3.85
N PRO A 276 16.38 4.98 3.07
CA PRO A 276 15.13 4.46 2.50
C PRO A 276 15.34 3.44 1.35
N VAL A 277 16.02 2.33 1.64
CA VAL A 277 16.16 1.20 0.71
C VAL A 277 14.99 0.23 0.88
N SER A 278 14.16 0.08 -0.16
CA SER A 278 12.97 -0.79 -0.08
C SER A 278 13.30 -2.28 -0.05
N ASN A 279 14.31 -2.73 -0.79
CA ASN A 279 14.67 -4.14 -0.89
C ASN A 279 15.73 -4.50 0.15
N PHE A 280 15.34 -5.29 1.15
CA PHE A 280 16.28 -5.84 2.12
C PHE A 280 16.95 -7.12 1.59
N LEU A 281 16.17 -7.97 0.91
CA LEU A 281 16.64 -9.15 0.20
C LEU A 281 16.00 -9.21 -1.18
N ARG A 282 16.83 -9.29 -2.23
CA ARG A 282 16.37 -9.51 -3.61
C ARG A 282 15.74 -10.90 -3.75
N LYS A 283 14.83 -11.07 -4.71
CA LYS A 283 14.14 -12.34 -5.01
C LYS A 283 15.14 -13.50 -5.13
N THR A 284 15.23 -14.33 -4.10
CA THR A 284 16.22 -15.40 -3.94
C THR A 284 15.51 -16.70 -3.54
N LEU A 285 16.00 -17.83 -4.03
CA LEU A 285 15.55 -19.14 -3.56
C LEU A 285 16.19 -19.41 -2.20
N LEU A 286 15.42 -19.34 -1.13
CA LEU A 286 15.91 -19.58 0.22
C LEU A 286 15.80 -21.06 0.58
N THR A 287 16.83 -21.59 1.23
CA THR A 287 16.85 -22.97 1.74
C THR A 287 16.40 -22.99 3.19
N ASN A 288 15.47 -23.88 3.52
CA ASN A 288 15.04 -24.12 4.89
C ASN A 288 16.14 -24.89 5.64
N PRO A 289 16.68 -24.35 6.75
CA PRO A 289 17.74 -25.02 7.51
C PRO A 289 17.25 -26.31 8.21
N LYS A 290 15.95 -26.49 8.42
CA LYS A 290 15.38 -27.70 9.05
C LYS A 290 15.36 -28.89 8.09
N THR A 291 14.99 -28.66 6.82
CA THR A 291 14.78 -29.73 5.82
C THR A 291 15.91 -29.84 4.80
N GLY A 292 16.77 -28.81 4.67
CA GLY A 292 17.79 -28.73 3.63
C GLY A 292 17.23 -28.48 2.22
N GLN A 293 15.91 -28.31 2.09
CA GLN A 293 15.22 -28.04 0.82
C GLN A 293 14.77 -26.57 0.73
N PRO A 294 14.47 -26.05 -0.47
CA PRO A 294 13.92 -24.71 -0.61
C PRO A 294 12.61 -24.53 0.16
N TYR A 295 12.35 -23.35 0.70
CA TYR A 295 11.08 -23.05 1.36
C TYR A 295 9.90 -23.25 0.39
N THR A 296 8.89 -23.96 0.87
CA THR A 296 7.62 -24.13 0.19
C THR A 296 6.57 -23.22 0.80
N ASP A 297 5.44 -23.06 0.12
CA ASP A 297 4.30 -22.30 0.63
C ASP A 297 3.66 -22.93 1.89
N ALA A 298 3.87 -24.23 2.13
CA ALA A 298 3.43 -24.90 3.35
C ALA A 298 4.27 -24.52 4.59
N ASP A 299 5.53 -24.13 4.40
CA ASP A 299 6.44 -23.76 5.49
C ASP A 299 6.17 -22.32 6.01
N LEU A 300 5.25 -21.60 5.38
CA LEU A 300 5.00 -20.18 5.61
C LEU A 300 3.61 -19.98 6.23
N MET A 301 3.54 -20.08 7.56
CA MET A 301 2.32 -19.87 8.35
C MET A 301 2.54 -18.80 9.43
N ILE A 302 1.44 -18.27 9.99
CA ILE A 302 1.51 -17.35 11.14
C ILE A 302 2.11 -18.10 12.33
N GLY A 303 3.08 -17.48 13.00
CA GLY A 303 3.82 -18.07 14.13
C GLY A 303 5.11 -18.79 13.75
N GLU A 304 5.33 -19.09 12.47
CA GLU A 304 6.58 -19.69 12.00
C GLU A 304 7.69 -18.64 11.77
N THR A 305 8.94 -19.12 11.80
CA THR A 305 10.13 -18.29 11.55
C THR A 305 10.84 -18.70 10.27
N VAL A 306 11.02 -17.74 9.36
CA VAL A 306 11.79 -17.90 8.13
C VAL A 306 13.23 -17.47 8.38
N ASN A 307 14.17 -18.39 8.24
CA ASN A 307 15.60 -18.07 8.26
C ASN A 307 16.06 -17.64 6.86
N ALA A 308 16.53 -16.40 6.75
CA ALA A 308 17.22 -15.88 5.57
C ALA A 308 18.65 -15.44 5.95
N PHE A 309 19.66 -16.18 5.49
CA PHE A 309 21.08 -15.91 5.75
C PHE A 309 21.41 -15.69 7.25
N ASN A 310 20.95 -16.61 8.11
CA ASN A 310 21.12 -16.57 9.57
C ASN A 310 20.35 -15.43 10.28
N ARG A 311 19.35 -14.84 9.62
CA ARG A 311 18.40 -13.91 10.25
C ARG A 311 17.03 -14.56 10.29
N ASN A 312 16.47 -14.66 11.49
CA ASN A 312 15.16 -15.27 11.71
C ASN A 312 14.07 -14.19 11.64
N PHE A 313 13.21 -14.29 10.63
CA PHE A 313 12.05 -13.45 10.44
C PHE A 313 10.80 -14.18 10.95
N PHE A 314 10.19 -13.66 12.01
CA PHE A 314 8.98 -14.23 12.59
C PHE A 314 7.74 -13.67 11.88
N ILE A 315 6.87 -14.54 11.36
CA ILE A 315 5.63 -14.17 10.69
C ILE A 315 4.54 -13.95 11.73
N TYR A 316 3.96 -12.75 11.77
CA TYR A 316 2.90 -12.41 12.74
C TYR A 316 1.54 -12.15 12.11
N ASP A 317 1.50 -11.82 10.82
CA ASP A 317 0.28 -11.55 10.07
C ASP A 317 0.46 -11.90 8.59
N ALA A 318 -0.65 -12.10 7.88
CA ALA A 318 -0.68 -12.52 6.48
C ALA A 318 -1.75 -11.74 5.70
N ASP A 319 -1.47 -11.46 4.43
CA ASP A 319 -2.39 -10.68 3.58
C ASP A 319 -3.74 -11.40 3.34
N LYS A 320 -4.78 -10.67 2.91
CA LYS A 320 -6.08 -11.31 2.64
C LYS A 320 -5.99 -12.40 1.56
N PHE A 321 -5.26 -12.11 0.46
CA PHE A 321 -5.06 -13.07 -0.62
C PHE A 321 -4.32 -14.33 -0.18
N THR A 322 -3.34 -14.21 0.72
CA THR A 322 -2.56 -15.37 1.17
C THR A 322 -3.37 -16.31 2.02
N ARG A 323 -4.21 -15.76 2.90
CA ARG A 323 -5.15 -16.50 3.72
C ARG A 323 -6.09 -17.34 2.85
N GLU A 324 -6.75 -16.68 1.91
CA GLU A 324 -7.67 -17.35 0.96
C GLU A 324 -6.94 -18.43 0.12
N TRP A 325 -5.72 -18.15 -0.35
CA TRP A 325 -4.98 -19.10 -1.17
C TRP A 325 -4.52 -20.33 -0.38
N LEU A 326 -4.00 -20.14 0.84
CA LEU A 326 -3.54 -21.21 1.71
C LEU A 326 -4.72 -22.03 2.23
N ASP A 327 -5.85 -21.38 2.55
CA ASP A 327 -7.07 -22.07 2.96
C ASP A 327 -7.62 -22.98 1.86
N ASN A 328 -7.59 -22.52 0.61
CA ASN A 328 -8.02 -23.31 -0.54
C ASN A 328 -7.10 -24.50 -0.83
N LYS A 329 -5.80 -24.39 -0.55
CA LYS A 329 -4.81 -25.43 -0.86
C LYS A 329 -4.62 -26.45 0.25
N TYR A 330 -4.61 -26.01 1.50
CA TYR A 330 -4.28 -26.84 2.68
C TYR A 330 -5.45 -26.99 3.68
N GLY A 331 -6.59 -26.33 3.45
CA GLY A 331 -7.73 -26.32 4.36
C GLY A 331 -7.74 -25.10 5.29
N ILE A 332 -8.82 -24.88 6.04
CA ILE A 332 -9.01 -23.67 6.87
C ILE A 332 -7.99 -23.65 8.02
N HIS A 333 -7.19 -22.58 8.10
CA HIS A 333 -6.22 -22.34 9.18
C HIS A 333 -6.65 -21.19 10.10
N ASP A 334 -6.08 -21.16 11.31
CA ASP A 334 -6.23 -20.03 12.23
C ASP A 334 -5.31 -18.88 11.79
N TRP A 335 -5.92 -17.78 11.36
CA TRP A 335 -5.24 -16.58 10.89
C TRP A 335 -5.25 -15.42 11.90
N THR A 336 -5.42 -15.72 13.19
CA THR A 336 -5.39 -14.69 14.24
C THR A 336 -4.03 -13.96 14.26
N PRO A 337 -3.98 -12.64 13.99
CA PRO A 337 -2.73 -11.90 13.97
C PRO A 337 -2.09 -11.87 15.36
N ILE A 338 -0.80 -12.20 15.43
CA ILE A 338 -0.07 -12.18 16.69
C ILE A 338 0.31 -10.73 16.99
N ASN A 339 -0.15 -10.20 18.13
CA ASN A 339 0.21 -8.86 18.54
C ASN A 339 1.69 -8.81 18.94
N VAL A 340 2.50 -8.18 18.09
CA VAL A 340 3.93 -7.99 18.32
C VAL A 340 4.24 -6.62 18.93
N GLU A 341 3.26 -5.73 19.09
CA GLU A 341 3.48 -4.38 19.60
C GLU A 341 3.74 -4.42 21.12
N GLU A 342 4.93 -3.96 21.52
CA GLU A 342 5.25 -3.84 22.94
C GLU A 342 4.66 -2.54 23.46
N LYS A 343 3.93 -2.61 24.57
CA LYS A 343 3.49 -1.41 25.28
C LYS A 343 4.72 -0.60 25.69
N ALA A 344 4.69 0.70 25.44
CA ALA A 344 5.77 1.57 25.86
C ALA A 344 5.95 1.47 27.39
N LYS A 345 7.21 1.33 27.84
CA LYS A 345 7.54 1.09 29.26
C LYS A 345 6.97 2.12 30.23
N TYR A 346 6.60 3.31 29.74
CA TYR A 346 6.16 4.45 30.55
C TYR A 346 4.75 4.96 30.20
N SER A 347 3.99 4.29 29.33
CA SER A 347 2.69 4.81 28.85
C SER A 347 1.53 4.72 29.86
N GLY A 348 1.82 4.65 31.16
CA GLY A 348 0.81 4.44 32.20
C GLY A 348 1.14 5.05 33.55
N ILE A 349 2.21 5.84 33.66
CA ILE A 349 2.53 6.54 34.92
C ILE A 349 1.59 7.75 35.00
N LYS A 350 0.50 7.60 35.76
CA LYS A 350 -0.32 8.73 36.18
C LYS A 350 0.38 9.39 37.36
N GLN A 351 0.58 10.69 37.27
CA GLN A 351 1.02 11.47 38.43
C GLN A 351 -0.19 11.72 39.31
N ASP A 352 -0.15 11.18 40.52
CA ASP A 352 -1.16 11.47 41.53
C ASP A 352 -0.95 12.90 42.06
N VAL A 353 -2.05 13.58 42.33
CA VAL A 353 -2.01 14.95 42.84
C VAL A 353 -1.55 14.90 44.30
N PRO A 354 -0.57 15.72 44.72
CA PRO A 354 -0.11 15.71 46.10
C PRO A 354 -1.24 16.13 47.07
N PRO A 355 -1.19 15.68 48.33
CA PRO A 355 -2.15 16.09 49.33
C PRO A 355 -2.08 17.60 49.56
N TYR A 356 -3.24 18.19 49.85
CA TYR A 356 -3.37 19.61 50.13
C TYR A 356 -2.54 20.03 51.35
N ASN A 357 -1.82 21.14 51.23
CA ASN A 357 -0.81 21.60 52.20
C ASN A 357 -1.36 22.46 53.35
N GLY A 358 -2.65 22.82 53.33
CA GLY A 358 -3.31 23.60 54.39
C GLY A 358 -3.30 25.12 54.22
N TRP A 359 -2.71 25.65 53.14
CA TRP A 359 -2.71 27.11 52.86
C TRP A 359 -3.67 27.46 51.72
N GLY A 360 -4.38 28.59 51.84
CA GLY A 360 -5.31 29.07 50.80
C GLY A 360 -6.58 28.23 50.68
N ASP A 361 -7.24 28.29 49.52
CA ASP A 361 -8.36 27.39 49.20
C ASP A 361 -7.83 26.14 48.48
N GLU A 362 -8.47 24.99 48.72
CA GLU A 362 -8.06 23.70 48.12
C GLU A 362 -8.20 23.72 46.60
N GLU A 363 -9.29 24.30 46.08
CA GLU A 363 -9.54 24.43 44.63
C GLU A 363 -8.52 25.36 43.95
N ASP A 364 -8.11 26.43 44.61
CA ASP A 364 -7.13 27.39 44.10
C ASP A 364 -5.70 26.79 44.14
N SER A 365 -5.36 26.12 45.25
CA SER A 365 -4.08 25.44 45.45
C SER A 365 -3.86 24.29 44.47
N LEU A 366 -4.92 23.58 44.09
CA LEU A 366 -4.89 22.54 43.06
C LEU A 366 -4.40 23.11 41.70
N GLY A 367 -4.70 24.36 41.41
CA GLY A 367 -4.25 25.06 40.21
C GLY A 367 -2.73 25.07 40.05
N TYR A 368 -2.00 25.20 41.18
CA TYR A 368 -0.53 25.20 41.21
C TYR A 368 0.07 23.83 40.93
N CYS A 369 -0.66 22.74 41.23
CA CYS A 369 -0.25 21.38 40.90
C CYS A 369 -0.48 21.07 39.41
N ASN A 370 -1.52 21.68 38.83
CA ASN A 370 -1.92 21.44 37.45
C ASN A 370 -1.17 22.29 36.42
N SER A 371 -0.72 23.50 36.80
CA SER A 371 -0.10 24.47 35.89
C SER A 371 0.94 25.32 36.59
N LEU A 372 2.05 25.61 35.89
CA LEU A 372 3.08 26.55 36.38
C LEU A 372 2.53 27.97 36.60
N HIS A 373 1.59 28.39 35.74
CA HIS A 373 0.84 29.62 35.91
C HIS A 373 -0.60 29.25 36.28
N PRO A 374 -0.92 29.19 37.58
CA PRO A 374 -2.27 28.86 38.02
C PRO A 374 -3.23 29.94 37.54
N LYS A 375 -4.40 29.51 37.12
CA LYS A 375 -5.51 30.40 36.80
C LYS A 375 -6.51 30.32 37.96
N PRO A 376 -7.15 31.44 38.31
CA PRO A 376 -8.16 31.42 39.35
C PRO A 376 -9.25 30.40 39.01
N PRO A 377 -9.71 29.60 39.98
CA PRO A 377 -10.75 28.61 39.76
C PRO A 377 -12.00 29.30 39.22
N ARG A 378 -12.62 28.68 38.22
CA ARG A 378 -13.84 29.21 37.61
C ARG A 378 -15.03 28.85 38.49
N LYS A 379 -15.79 29.86 38.90
CA LYS A 379 -17.06 29.67 39.62
C LYS A 379 -18.16 29.27 38.63
N ASP A 380 -19.15 28.52 39.11
CA ASP A 380 -20.32 28.15 38.32
C ASP A 380 -21.29 29.32 38.17
N ILE A 381 -20.98 30.22 37.24
CA ILE A 381 -21.74 31.46 36.99
C ILE A 381 -23.23 31.16 36.72
N LYS A 382 -23.52 30.07 36.01
CA LYS A 382 -24.90 29.66 35.71
C LYS A 382 -25.68 29.40 37.01
N LYS A 383 -25.12 28.61 37.92
CA LYS A 383 -25.72 28.32 39.23
C LYS A 383 -25.89 29.59 40.05
N LEU A 384 -24.87 30.45 40.04
CA LEU A 384 -24.89 31.72 40.77
C LEU A 384 -26.01 32.66 40.29
N ILE A 385 -26.32 32.70 38.99
CA ILE A 385 -27.39 33.54 38.43
C ILE A 385 -28.77 32.90 38.65
N GLU A 386 -28.92 31.60 38.34
CA GLU A 386 -30.23 30.92 38.39
C GLU A 386 -30.77 30.77 39.81
N LYS A 387 -29.88 30.57 40.79
CA LYS A 387 -30.21 30.36 42.20
C LYS A 387 -29.98 31.60 43.05
N ASP A 388 -29.75 32.76 42.44
CA ASP A 388 -29.58 34.00 43.18
C ASP A 388 -30.84 34.33 43.99
N GLY A 389 -30.66 34.77 45.23
CA GLY A 389 -31.75 35.01 46.17
C GLY A 389 -32.48 33.78 46.70
N GLN A 390 -32.22 32.57 46.18
CA GLN A 390 -32.82 31.33 46.68
C GLN A 390 -31.97 30.75 47.83
N LEU A 391 -32.61 30.50 48.97
CA LEU A 391 -31.96 29.93 50.15
C LEU A 391 -32.94 29.04 50.92
N LEU A 392 -32.42 28.00 51.55
CA LEU A 392 -33.19 27.05 52.34
C LEU A 392 -32.98 27.39 53.81
N ARG A 393 -34.06 27.64 54.56
CA ARG A 393 -33.99 27.94 56.00
C ARG A 393 -34.52 26.78 56.82
N PHE A 394 -33.79 26.45 57.88
CA PHE A 394 -34.14 25.42 58.84
C PHE A 394 -34.03 25.99 60.26
N ALA A 395 -35.08 25.80 61.06
CA ALA A 395 -35.01 26.02 62.50
C ALA A 395 -34.22 24.87 63.14
N ALA A 396 -33.33 25.20 64.06
CA ALA A 396 -32.45 24.23 64.70
C ALA A 396 -32.17 24.60 66.17
N HIS A 397 -31.85 23.59 66.97
CA HIS A 397 -31.34 23.75 68.33
C HIS A 397 -30.10 22.88 68.54
N PHE A 398 -29.37 23.12 69.63
CA PHE A 398 -28.24 22.26 69.98
C PHE A 398 -28.72 20.88 70.43
N LYS A 399 -28.03 19.83 69.98
CA LYS A 399 -28.22 18.46 70.48
C LYS A 399 -27.78 18.31 71.93
N ASN A 400 -26.58 18.82 72.24
CA ASN A 400 -25.97 18.77 73.57
C ASN A 400 -25.72 20.20 74.09
N PRO A 401 -26.77 20.95 74.48
CA PRO A 401 -26.59 22.32 74.97
C PRO A 401 -25.95 22.32 76.36
N ALA A 402 -25.12 23.33 76.64
CA ALA A 402 -24.83 23.69 78.02
C ALA A 402 -26.13 24.16 78.71
N PHE A 403 -26.17 24.13 80.05
CA PHE A 403 -27.37 24.53 80.81
C PHE A 403 -27.93 25.90 80.39
N GLN A 404 -27.03 26.83 80.05
CA GLN A 404 -27.38 28.19 79.61
C GLN A 404 -27.89 28.24 78.16
N ASP A 405 -27.49 27.29 77.30
CA ASP A 405 -27.81 27.29 75.86
C ASP A 405 -29.09 26.52 75.51
N LYS A 406 -29.73 25.88 76.50
CA LYS A 406 -30.86 24.96 76.28
C LYS A 406 -32.05 25.58 75.55
N ASN A 407 -32.26 26.89 75.73
CA ASN A 407 -33.41 27.60 75.14
C ASN A 407 -33.06 28.38 73.87
N ARG A 408 -31.81 28.30 73.38
CA ARG A 408 -31.36 29.06 72.21
C ARG A 408 -31.88 28.40 70.93
N LYS A 409 -32.53 29.19 70.09
CA LYS A 409 -33.07 28.76 68.78
C LYS A 409 -32.26 29.38 67.66
N PHE A 410 -31.86 28.56 66.71
CA PHE A 410 -31.06 28.95 65.56
C PHE A 410 -31.84 28.77 64.27
N VAL A 411 -31.52 29.58 63.27
CA VAL A 411 -31.99 29.45 61.90
C VAL A 411 -30.76 29.23 61.03
N ILE A 412 -30.64 28.03 60.49
CA ILE A 412 -29.60 27.64 59.55
C ILE A 412 -30.10 27.97 58.14
N SER A 413 -29.39 28.85 57.45
CA SER A 413 -29.68 29.26 56.08
C SER A 413 -28.63 28.69 55.13
N TYR A 414 -29.05 27.83 54.20
CA TYR A 414 -28.23 27.31 53.11
C TYR A 414 -28.48 28.13 51.84
N TYR A 415 -27.45 28.76 51.28
CA TYR A 415 -27.56 29.59 50.09
C TYR A 415 -27.25 28.75 48.85
N LEU A 416 -28.23 28.62 47.94
CA LEU A 416 -28.14 27.73 46.78
C LEU A 416 -27.22 28.26 45.67
N ALA A 417 -26.97 29.58 45.64
CA ALA A 417 -26.13 30.21 44.62
C ALA A 417 -24.64 29.86 44.73
N ASP A 418 -24.12 29.66 45.94
CA ASP A 418 -22.69 29.46 46.23
C ASP A 418 -22.38 28.35 47.25
N ASP A 419 -23.38 27.54 47.61
CA ASP A 419 -23.26 26.41 48.54
C ASP A 419 -22.70 26.80 49.93
N THR A 420 -23.02 28.02 50.38
CA THR A 420 -22.57 28.53 51.68
C THR A 420 -23.66 28.37 52.74
N VAL A 421 -23.22 28.29 54.00
CA VAL A 421 -24.08 28.14 55.17
C VAL A 421 -23.91 29.35 56.07
N GLY A 422 -25.02 29.93 56.52
CA GLY A 422 -25.05 30.94 57.58
C GLY A 422 -25.96 30.49 58.72
N ILE A 423 -25.60 30.82 59.96
CA ILE A 423 -26.41 30.49 61.14
C ILE A 423 -26.76 31.79 61.86
N PHE A 424 -28.05 31.98 62.10
CA PHE A 424 -28.59 33.14 62.79
C PHE A 424 -29.30 32.70 64.06
N GLU A 425 -29.12 33.42 65.15
CA GLU A 425 -29.84 33.19 66.40
C GLU A 425 -31.12 34.02 66.41
N ALA A 426 -32.24 33.37 66.75
CA ALA A 426 -33.54 34.04 66.82
C ALA A 426 -33.61 34.94 68.08
N PRO A 427 -34.13 36.17 67.97
CA PRO A 427 -34.18 37.10 69.09
C PRO A 427 -35.16 36.63 70.17
N GLN A 428 -34.70 36.54 71.43
CA GLN A 428 -35.54 36.15 72.56
C GLN A 428 -35.41 37.17 73.70
N ARG A 429 -36.55 37.75 74.11
CA ARG A 429 -36.58 38.69 75.23
C ARG A 429 -36.14 38.02 76.53
N ASN A 430 -35.35 38.74 77.33
CA ASN A 430 -34.85 38.29 78.64
C ASN A 430 -33.97 37.02 78.59
N SER A 431 -33.37 36.68 77.44
CA SER A 431 -32.49 35.50 77.32
C SER A 431 -31.08 35.74 77.87
N GLY A 432 -30.62 37.00 77.91
CA GLY A 432 -29.24 37.36 78.28
C GLY A 432 -28.20 37.10 77.19
N PHE A 433 -28.61 36.61 76.01
CA PHE A 433 -27.75 36.39 74.85
C PHE A 433 -27.91 37.50 73.80
N GLY A 434 -26.82 37.86 73.13
CA GLY A 434 -26.84 38.82 72.03
C GLY A 434 -27.49 38.20 70.79
N GLU A 435 -28.50 38.88 70.23
CA GLU A 435 -29.15 38.48 68.99
C GLU A 435 -28.23 38.66 67.77
N GLY A 436 -28.42 37.85 66.72
CA GLY A 436 -27.77 38.07 65.42
C GLY A 436 -27.08 36.85 64.81
N LYS A 437 -25.96 37.10 64.11
CA LYS A 437 -25.22 36.09 63.35
C LYS A 437 -24.41 35.21 64.31
N PHE A 438 -24.80 33.95 64.45
CA PHE A 438 -24.00 32.95 65.15
C PHE A 438 -22.83 32.46 64.27
N LEU A 439 -23.07 32.31 62.97
CA LEU A 439 -22.05 31.98 61.98
C LEU A 439 -22.24 32.83 60.73
N GLN A 440 -21.19 33.57 60.36
CA GLN A 440 -21.18 34.30 59.10
C GLN A 440 -21.21 33.31 57.92
N ARG A 441 -21.95 33.70 56.86
CA ARG A 441 -22.08 32.96 55.60
C ARG A 441 -20.71 32.54 55.09
N THR A 442 -20.45 31.23 55.12
CA THR A 442 -19.17 30.62 54.74
C THR A 442 -19.38 29.23 54.17
N ARG A 443 -18.45 28.74 53.35
CA ARG A 443 -18.49 27.36 52.83
C ARG A 443 -17.82 26.44 53.83
N ILE A 444 -18.51 25.37 54.25
CA ILE A 444 -18.09 24.54 55.39
C ILE A 444 -18.02 23.08 54.96
N LYS A 445 -17.00 22.37 55.44
CA LYS A 445 -16.85 20.93 55.24
C LYS A 445 -17.55 20.15 56.33
N ASN A 446 -18.22 19.08 55.95
CA ASN A 446 -18.72 18.10 56.89
C ASN A 446 -17.53 17.35 57.53
N PRO A 447 -17.38 17.37 58.86
CA PRO A 447 -16.27 16.71 59.54
C PRO A 447 -16.26 15.19 59.35
N GLU A 448 -17.40 14.57 59.05
CA GLU A 448 -17.52 13.12 58.87
C GLU A 448 -17.09 12.67 57.46
N THR A 449 -17.44 13.44 56.42
CA THR A 449 -17.20 13.05 55.03
C THR A 449 -15.97 13.75 54.41
N GLY A 450 -15.48 14.83 55.04
CA GLY A 450 -14.40 15.66 54.51
C GLY A 450 -14.79 16.51 53.28
N LYS A 451 -16.04 16.42 52.81
CA LYS A 451 -16.58 17.15 51.66
C LYS A 451 -17.36 18.38 52.12
N TYR A 452 -17.52 19.36 51.23
CA TYR A 452 -18.36 20.52 51.49
C TYR A 452 -19.83 20.11 51.66
N TYR A 453 -20.54 20.77 52.57
CA TYR A 453 -21.98 20.54 52.77
C TYR A 453 -22.77 20.86 51.50
N THR A 454 -23.63 19.93 51.12
CA THR A 454 -24.57 20.08 50.00
C THR A 454 -25.98 20.34 50.52
N ALA A 455 -26.89 20.81 49.65
CA ALA A 455 -28.28 21.04 50.05
C ALA A 455 -28.94 19.76 50.60
N ALA A 456 -28.62 18.60 50.03
CA ALA A 456 -29.16 17.29 50.42
C ALA A 456 -28.72 16.87 51.83
N ASP A 457 -27.64 17.43 52.36
CA ASP A 457 -27.17 17.12 53.70
C ASP A 457 -28.06 17.68 54.80
N PHE A 458 -28.90 18.68 54.49
CA PHE A 458 -29.86 19.30 55.40
C PHE A 458 -31.22 18.60 55.23
N ALA A 459 -31.66 17.92 56.28
CA ALA A 459 -32.97 17.25 56.34
C ALA A 459 -33.53 17.35 57.77
N LEU A 460 -34.84 17.43 57.90
CA LEU A 460 -35.49 17.47 59.22
C LEU A 460 -35.19 16.22 60.04
N GLY A 461 -34.95 16.41 61.34
CA GLY A 461 -34.52 15.41 62.30
C GLY A 461 -33.05 14.98 62.16
N LYS A 462 -32.33 15.46 61.14
CA LYS A 462 -30.92 15.11 60.93
C LYS A 462 -30.01 16.00 61.77
N GLU A 463 -28.92 15.38 62.24
CA GLU A 463 -27.86 16.06 62.99
C GLU A 463 -26.83 16.67 62.03
N VAL A 464 -26.55 17.96 62.19
CA VAL A 464 -25.59 18.69 61.37
C VAL A 464 -24.50 19.27 62.27
N THR A 465 -23.25 18.85 62.06
CA THR A 465 -22.11 19.31 62.86
C THR A 465 -21.37 20.43 62.14
N ILE A 466 -21.44 21.65 62.68
CA ILE A 466 -20.80 22.85 62.12
C ILE A 466 -19.91 23.48 63.19
N ASN A 467 -18.62 23.67 62.89
CA ASN A 467 -17.64 24.24 63.82
C ASN A 467 -17.66 23.59 65.22
N LYS A 468 -17.74 22.25 65.27
CA LYS A 468 -17.84 21.42 66.48
C LYS A 468 -19.15 21.52 67.27
N TYR A 469 -20.09 22.37 66.85
CA TYR A 469 -21.44 22.38 67.40
C TYR A 469 -22.34 21.44 66.59
N THR A 470 -23.10 20.61 67.28
CA THR A 470 -24.06 19.70 66.65
C THR A 470 -25.47 20.26 66.82
N PHE A 471 -26.11 20.53 65.68
CA PHE A 471 -27.47 21.05 65.59
C PHE A 471 -28.42 19.95 65.14
N ILE A 472 -29.63 19.94 65.68
CA ILE A 472 -30.75 19.12 65.16
C ILE A 472 -31.68 20.07 64.43
N LEU A 473 -32.03 19.72 63.18
CA LEU A 473 -32.97 20.48 62.37
C LEU A 473 -34.41 20.08 62.74
N GLU A 474 -35.20 21.00 63.28
CA GLU A 474 -36.58 20.73 63.72
C GLU A 474 -37.62 21.05 62.64
N GLU A 475 -37.55 22.26 62.09
CA GLU A 475 -38.53 22.77 61.14
C GLU A 475 -37.83 23.37 59.92
N ALA A 476 -38.50 23.34 58.77
CA ALA A 476 -38.03 23.91 57.52
C ALA A 476 -39.02 24.97 57.03
N ASP A 477 -38.52 25.99 56.35
CA ASP A 477 -39.35 26.98 55.68
C ASP A 477 -40.17 26.33 54.54
N GLU A 478 -41.35 26.86 54.25
CA GLU A 478 -42.25 26.31 53.24
C GLU A 478 -41.60 26.33 51.85
N PHE A 479 -40.83 27.38 51.55
CA PHE A 479 -40.00 27.45 50.34
C PHE A 479 -38.99 26.30 50.28
N ALA A 480 -38.35 25.96 51.40
CA ALA A 480 -37.32 24.92 51.44
C ALA A 480 -37.92 23.54 51.16
N LEU A 481 -39.07 23.24 51.77
CA LEU A 481 -39.78 21.98 51.55
C LEU A 481 -40.29 21.86 50.10
N ASN A 482 -40.90 22.92 49.54
CA ASN A 482 -41.33 22.95 48.14
C ASN A 482 -40.16 22.76 47.17
N TYR A 483 -39.02 23.39 47.46
CA TYR A 483 -37.81 23.27 46.65
C TYR A 483 -37.28 21.83 46.65
N MET A 484 -37.21 21.20 47.82
CA MET A 484 -36.71 19.83 47.95
C MET A 484 -37.65 18.80 47.30
N GLU A 485 -38.97 18.99 47.42
CA GLU A 485 -39.97 18.13 46.78
C GLU A 485 -39.97 18.28 45.26
N ALA A 486 -39.81 19.50 44.74
CA ALA A 486 -39.67 19.73 43.30
C ALA A 486 -38.38 19.12 42.73
N GLY A 487 -37.34 19.02 43.54
CA GLY A 487 -36.04 18.44 43.20
C GLY A 487 -35.84 17.02 43.73
N ALA A 488 -36.86 16.17 43.76
CA ALA A 488 -36.83 14.84 44.38
C ALA A 488 -35.63 13.95 43.97
N GLU A 489 -35.06 14.13 42.78
CA GLU A 489 -33.84 13.42 42.35
C GLU A 489 -32.59 13.79 43.16
N GLU A 490 -32.45 15.05 43.57
CA GLU A 490 -31.33 15.55 44.39
C GLU A 490 -31.57 15.32 45.89
N PHE A 491 -32.85 15.19 46.30
CA PHE A 491 -33.27 15.06 47.70
C PHE A 491 -34.04 13.75 47.94
N PRO A 492 -33.35 12.62 48.17
CA PRO A 492 -33.99 11.33 48.47
C PRO A 492 -34.94 11.39 49.66
N GLN A 493 -34.69 12.29 50.63
CA GLN A 493 -35.55 12.50 51.79
C GLN A 493 -36.93 13.10 51.45
N SER A 494 -37.07 13.74 50.29
CA SER A 494 -38.32 14.37 49.82
C SER A 494 -38.94 13.64 48.64
N ASP A 495 -38.35 12.52 48.20
CA ASP A 495 -38.91 11.69 47.12
C ASP A 495 -40.04 10.80 47.65
N LEU A 496 -41.28 11.20 47.36
CA LEU A 496 -42.47 10.46 47.76
C LEU A 496 -42.48 9.02 47.22
N PHE A 497 -42.04 8.81 45.98
CA PHE A 497 -42.09 7.49 45.35
C PHE A 497 -41.07 6.54 46.00
N GLY A 498 -39.84 7.02 46.21
CA GLY A 498 -38.80 6.29 46.93
C GLY A 498 -39.21 5.96 48.36
N ILE A 499 -39.83 6.91 49.08
CA ILE A 499 -40.30 6.71 50.46
C ILE A 499 -41.37 5.61 50.52
N VAL A 500 -42.42 5.71 49.69
CA VAL A 500 -43.52 4.72 49.67
C VAL A 500 -43.00 3.33 49.27
N THR A 501 -42.07 3.27 48.31
CA THR A 501 -41.43 2.00 47.91
C THR A 501 -40.61 1.40 49.05
N THR A 502 -39.87 2.22 49.80
CA THR A 502 -39.10 1.78 50.97
C THR A 502 -40.02 1.22 52.06
N ILE A 503 -41.16 1.89 52.31
CA ILE A 503 -42.19 1.42 53.24
C ILE A 503 -42.74 0.06 52.79
N LYS A 504 -43.04 -0.13 51.50
CA LYS A 504 -43.52 -1.41 50.94
C LYS A 504 -42.53 -2.56 51.07
N GLN A 505 -41.23 -2.27 50.89
CA GLN A 505 -40.18 -3.29 50.88
C GLN A 505 -39.69 -3.65 52.28
N THR A 506 -39.97 -2.85 53.30
CA THR A 506 -39.48 -3.07 54.67
C THR A 506 -40.29 -4.19 55.36
N PRO A 507 -39.72 -5.39 55.57
CA PRO A 507 -40.47 -6.57 56.02
C PRO A 507 -40.91 -6.53 57.48
N THR A 508 -40.42 -5.55 58.26
CA THR A 508 -40.71 -5.37 59.69
C THR A 508 -41.93 -4.50 59.98
N VAL A 509 -42.52 -3.84 58.96
CA VAL A 509 -43.70 -3.01 59.14
C VAL A 509 -44.94 -3.83 58.75
N ASN A 510 -45.63 -4.40 59.73
CA ASN A 510 -46.99 -4.89 59.51
C ASN A 510 -47.87 -3.69 59.18
N PHE A 511 -48.14 -3.47 57.89
CA PHE A 511 -48.98 -2.37 57.43
C PHE A 511 -50.36 -2.35 58.12
N ASN A 512 -50.87 -3.54 58.49
CA ASN A 512 -52.09 -3.72 59.28
C ASN A 512 -51.98 -3.15 60.70
N ASP A 513 -50.82 -3.22 61.34
CA ASP A 513 -50.59 -2.66 62.68
C ASP A 513 -50.59 -1.12 62.62
N VAL A 514 -50.00 -0.54 61.57
CA VAL A 514 -50.03 0.91 61.33
C VAL A 514 -51.46 1.40 61.10
N LYS A 515 -52.22 0.68 60.27
CA LYS A 515 -53.63 0.97 60.01
C LYS A 515 -54.46 0.89 61.29
N SER A 516 -54.24 -0.13 62.13
CA SER A 516 -54.93 -0.26 63.42
C SER A 516 -54.63 0.88 64.40
N GLN A 517 -53.43 1.46 64.35
CA GLN A 517 -53.06 2.61 65.17
C GLN A 517 -53.74 3.90 64.71
N PHE A 518 -53.95 4.06 63.41
CA PHE A 518 -54.76 5.15 62.86
C PHE A 518 -56.25 4.98 63.20
N GLU A 519 -56.79 3.77 63.05
CA GLU A 519 -58.19 3.45 63.41
C GLU A 519 -58.46 3.61 64.92
N ALA A 520 -57.48 3.33 65.78
CA ALA A 520 -57.60 3.56 67.23
C ALA A 520 -57.74 5.04 67.62
N LYS A 521 -57.28 5.96 66.76
CA LYS A 521 -57.34 7.42 66.94
C LYS A 521 -58.54 8.05 66.21
N ASP A 522 -59.21 7.30 65.34
CA ASP A 522 -60.43 7.69 64.62
C ASP A 522 -61.60 6.74 64.98
N PRO A 523 -62.28 6.97 66.13
CA PRO A 523 -63.36 6.10 66.60
C PRO A 523 -64.59 6.09 65.69
N GLU A 524 -64.72 7.06 64.77
CA GLU A 524 -65.83 7.18 63.85
C GLU A 524 -65.51 6.66 62.43
N LEU A 525 -64.25 6.25 62.18
CA LEU A 525 -63.76 5.70 60.91
C LEU A 525 -64.05 6.60 59.69
N HIS A 526 -63.93 7.91 59.88
CA HIS A 526 -64.09 8.90 58.81
C HIS A 526 -62.89 8.95 57.86
N GLY A 527 -61.75 8.33 58.20
CA GLY A 527 -60.55 8.29 57.36
C GLY A 527 -59.57 9.42 57.60
N TYR A 528 -59.83 10.25 58.63
CA TYR A 528 -59.07 11.46 58.90
C TYR A 528 -58.57 11.50 60.35
N VAL A 529 -57.28 11.84 60.52
CA VAL A 529 -56.65 11.98 61.83
C VAL A 529 -55.97 13.35 61.93
N ALA A 530 -55.85 13.92 63.13
CA ALA A 530 -55.13 15.17 63.33
C ALA A 530 -53.64 15.02 62.95
N GLU A 531 -53.07 16.04 62.30
CA GLU A 531 -51.67 16.04 61.81
C GLU A 531 -50.64 15.65 62.88
N LYS A 532 -50.86 16.05 64.14
CA LYS A 532 -49.98 15.73 65.28
C LYS A 532 -49.98 14.23 65.59
N ASP A 533 -51.17 13.63 65.68
CA ASP A 533 -51.32 12.19 65.94
C ASP A 533 -50.75 11.39 64.75
N ALA A 534 -50.92 11.87 63.52
CA ALA A 534 -50.35 11.25 62.33
C ALA A 534 -48.81 11.30 62.31
N LYS A 535 -48.21 12.44 62.68
CA LYS A 535 -46.74 12.56 62.82
C LYS A 535 -46.19 11.56 63.83
N GLU A 536 -46.83 11.41 64.99
CA GLU A 536 -46.40 10.47 66.03
C GLU A 536 -46.47 9.01 65.57
N ILE A 537 -47.53 8.62 64.85
CA ILE A 537 -47.69 7.26 64.32
C ILE A 537 -46.65 6.97 63.23
N LEU A 538 -46.45 7.91 62.29
CA LEU A 538 -45.48 7.75 61.21
C LEU A 538 -44.03 7.72 61.72
N MET A 539 -43.69 8.47 62.77
CA MET A 539 -42.36 8.41 63.40
C MET A 539 -42.07 7.04 64.04
N LYS A 540 -43.09 6.32 64.54
CA LYS A 540 -42.93 4.96 65.06
C LYS A 540 -42.57 3.93 63.99
N LEU A 541 -42.73 4.26 62.70
CA LEU A 541 -42.35 3.42 61.57
C LEU A 541 -40.84 3.42 61.31
N GLY A 542 -40.05 4.18 62.07
CA GLY A 542 -38.60 4.30 61.89
C GLY A 542 -38.20 5.14 60.66
N LEU A 543 -39.15 5.90 60.09
CA LEU A 543 -38.88 6.86 59.03
C LEU A 543 -38.14 8.08 59.56
N GLN A 544 -37.34 8.72 58.71
CA GLN A 544 -36.73 10.00 59.06
C GLN A 544 -37.80 11.09 59.17
N GLU A 545 -37.60 12.05 60.07
CA GLU A 545 -38.58 13.12 60.32
C GLU A 545 -38.92 13.91 59.05
N HIS A 546 -37.93 14.14 58.17
CA HIS A 546 -38.15 14.77 56.87
C HIS A 546 -39.10 13.98 55.96
N GLN A 547 -38.94 12.65 55.90
CA GLN A 547 -39.80 11.77 55.08
C GLN A 547 -41.23 11.78 55.61
N VAL A 548 -41.40 11.80 56.94
CA VAL A 548 -42.71 11.92 57.59
C VAL A 548 -43.37 13.23 57.21
N VAL A 549 -42.64 14.35 57.23
CA VAL A 549 -43.17 15.65 56.83
C VAL A 549 -43.58 15.66 55.35
N THR A 550 -42.78 15.07 54.45
CA THR A 550 -43.15 14.95 53.03
C THR A 550 -44.42 14.13 52.81
N ILE A 551 -44.62 13.03 53.56
CA ILE A 551 -45.86 12.26 53.56
C ILE A 551 -47.03 13.13 54.06
N LEU A 552 -46.87 13.77 55.22
CA LEU A 552 -47.91 14.61 55.81
C LEU A 552 -48.34 15.71 54.82
N ARG A 553 -47.40 16.40 54.17
CA ARG A 553 -47.72 17.47 53.22
C ARG A 553 -48.51 16.98 51.99
N ARG A 554 -48.36 15.71 51.60
CA ARG A 554 -49.06 15.15 50.44
C ARG A 554 -50.51 14.74 50.75
N TRP A 555 -50.76 14.17 51.93
CA TRP A 555 -52.05 13.59 52.30
C TRP A 555 -52.80 14.38 53.38
N THR A 556 -52.33 15.59 53.75
CA THR A 556 -53.04 16.46 54.70
C THR A 556 -53.79 17.56 53.96
N ASP A 557 -55.12 17.60 54.14
CA ASP A 557 -55.97 18.69 53.69
C ASP A 557 -56.62 19.35 54.92
N GLN A 558 -56.56 20.68 55.00
CA GLN A 558 -57.16 21.46 56.10
C GLN A 558 -56.77 20.98 57.53
N LYS A 559 -55.52 20.54 57.72
CA LYS A 559 -54.95 19.99 58.98
C LYS A 559 -55.50 18.63 59.42
N LEU A 560 -56.20 17.93 58.52
CA LEU A 560 -56.66 16.56 58.68
C LEU A 560 -55.89 15.67 57.71
N PHE A 561 -55.25 14.62 58.23
CA PHE A 561 -54.46 13.66 57.47
C PHE A 561 -55.34 12.51 56.98
N ASP A 562 -55.42 12.32 55.66
CA ASP A 562 -56.11 11.21 55.01
C ASP A 562 -55.28 9.92 55.09
N TYR A 563 -55.54 9.11 56.11
CA TYR A 563 -54.82 7.86 56.31
C TYR A 563 -55.34 6.75 55.38
N PHE A 564 -56.55 6.84 54.82
CA PHE A 564 -57.04 5.88 53.84
C PHE A 564 -56.34 6.04 52.49
N GLY A 565 -56.15 7.28 52.02
CA GLY A 565 -55.40 7.59 50.81
C GLY A 565 -53.94 7.19 50.93
N PHE A 566 -53.30 7.46 52.07
CA PHE A 566 -51.94 6.98 52.36
C PHE A 566 -51.88 5.44 52.39
N ALA A 567 -52.87 4.80 53.01
CA ALA A 567 -52.90 3.34 53.10
C ALA A 567 -53.12 2.66 51.75
N SER A 568 -53.94 3.23 50.87
CA SER A 568 -54.08 2.76 49.51
C SER A 568 -52.81 2.91 48.69
N ALA A 569 -51.98 3.93 48.95
CA ALA A 569 -50.72 4.12 48.25
C ALA A 569 -49.63 3.14 48.72
N CYS A 570 -49.70 2.71 49.99
CA CYS A 570 -48.75 1.78 50.61
C CYS A 570 -49.15 0.29 50.48
N ALA A 571 -50.42 -0.01 50.19
CA ALA A 571 -50.86 -1.32 49.70
C ALA A 571 -50.31 -1.61 48.29
#